data_AF-A0A7I8BN10-F1
#
_entry.id   AF-A0A7I8BN10-F1
#
_cell.length_a   1.000
_cell.length_b   1.000
_cell.length_c   1.000
_cell.angle_alpha   90.00
_cell.angle_beta   90.00
_cell.angle_gamma   90.00
#
_symmetry.space_group_name_H-M   'P 1'
#
loop_
_entity.id
_entity.type
_entity.pdbx_description
1 polymer ?
#
loop_
_entity_poly.entity_id
_entity_poly.type
_entity_poly.pdbx_seq_one_letter_code
_entity_poly.pdbx_strand_id
1 'polypeptide(L)'
;MKANTFQILLDEAARGQCDAGFVTLDATGLSGSDWGEYHAIRQFFLSHPVQDDELYGFFGADFRQTTGLGAADVHAFIAGNPDADVLVFSAASREGACYFNVFEQANAAYPGLVEAASVCLRRIGLDIDLQTLVMDARSTVIGSEIVARRSFWTTWFALTEKLHEILESGDAEVDAVLAKAEQHTPRATLKQALVQRFAALVLAMCPDIQVRGFDASGMPWTNAAMQPFANQVAFLNEIKREYLKSNNEAFLRNFLKLRGAILKACDGQRFRHAEDGFMTTAQLDVQDVLYVCYTHVDLPFEYPSFVTPIYLGQSQAPGRTNLRDLAPAWEPYHPQLGSLAGCFALKNYLIHSGQQFRRVGMCQYRKFVSTSKIGGAPAPNYPVMDVIGNSILASVDLAAAMLPANDDLLIGKLLTLPDGYLNQYSTAHHVEDMLRFVSEAVELGVLGPQEVALFFNATVFIPGGIEMGVFPTAFWLAAMDAIERVVLACVKRYPTPREGYQTRQWAFCVERLGSYLLLKYIAMRYGKIDAAAGFVGQLNLFNSDGAAIYVTGSGGA
;
A
#
# COMPACT_ATOMS: atom_id res chain seq x y z
N MET A 1 -34.13 17.28 27.18
CA MET A 1 -33.46 18.21 26.25
C MET A 1 -34.17 18.12 24.92
N LYS A 2 -34.49 19.23 24.26
CA LYS A 2 -35.12 19.18 22.93
C LYS A 2 -34.05 18.91 21.89
N ALA A 3 -34.31 17.99 20.98
CA ALA A 3 -33.41 17.65 19.88
C ALA A 3 -34.07 17.96 18.54
N ASN A 4 -33.37 18.71 17.71
CA ASN A 4 -33.76 19.06 16.35
C ASN A 4 -32.92 18.20 15.40
N THR A 5 -33.47 17.06 15.03
CA THR A 5 -32.82 16.09 14.14
C THR A 5 -33.37 16.24 12.73
N PHE A 6 -32.49 16.59 11.80
CA PHE A 6 -32.80 16.82 10.39
C PHE A 6 -32.28 15.70 9.51
N GLN A 7 -32.98 15.43 8.41
CA GLN A 7 -32.48 14.59 7.33
C GLN A 7 -32.38 15.38 6.03
N ILE A 8 -31.17 15.41 5.45
CA ILE A 8 -30.83 16.24 4.31
C ILE A 8 -31.32 15.56 3.03
N LEU A 9 -32.15 16.26 2.27
CA LEU A 9 -32.63 15.82 0.96
C LEU A 9 -31.93 16.63 -0.14
N LEU A 10 -30.89 16.05 -0.77
CA LEU A 10 -30.16 16.69 -1.88
C LEU A 10 -30.76 16.39 -3.26
N ASP A 11 -31.44 15.25 -3.40
CA ASP A 11 -32.09 14.80 -4.64
C ASP A 11 -33.49 14.26 -4.31
N GLU A 12 -34.47 14.65 -5.09
CA GLU A 12 -35.85 14.20 -4.96
C GLU A 12 -35.99 12.68 -5.08
N ALA A 13 -35.10 12.03 -5.84
CA ALA A 13 -35.06 10.58 -5.94
C ALA A 13 -34.77 9.89 -4.60
N ALA A 14 -34.07 10.56 -3.68
CA ALA A 14 -33.73 10.02 -2.36
C ALA A 14 -34.84 10.20 -1.32
N ARG A 15 -35.95 10.91 -1.63
CA ARG A 15 -37.02 11.21 -0.68
C ARG A 15 -37.64 9.97 -0.05
N GLY A 16 -37.71 8.86 -0.79
CA GLY A 16 -38.22 7.58 -0.29
C GLY A 16 -37.31 6.90 0.76
N GLN A 17 -36.07 7.38 0.93
CA GLN A 17 -35.12 6.88 1.92
C GLN A 17 -35.20 7.67 3.25
N CYS A 18 -35.84 8.84 3.24
CA CYS A 18 -35.99 9.66 4.42
C CYS A 18 -36.95 9.03 5.45
N ASP A 19 -36.57 9.08 6.73
CA ASP A 19 -37.36 8.64 7.86
C ASP A 19 -38.29 9.77 8.32
N ALA A 20 -39.59 9.49 8.40
CA ALA A 20 -40.62 10.45 8.80
C ALA A 20 -40.47 10.95 10.25
N GLY A 21 -39.66 10.28 11.09
CA GLY A 21 -39.34 10.75 12.43
C GLY A 21 -38.28 11.86 12.47
N PHE A 22 -37.60 12.15 11.36
CA PHE A 22 -36.71 13.30 11.22
C PHE A 22 -37.38 14.45 10.48
N VAL A 23 -36.92 15.68 10.73
CA VAL A 23 -37.36 16.84 9.97
C VAL A 23 -36.62 16.90 8.64
N THR A 24 -37.32 16.83 7.52
CA THR A 24 -36.68 16.96 6.21
C THR A 24 -36.08 18.36 6.04
N LEU A 25 -34.78 18.43 5.79
CA LEU A 25 -34.08 19.63 5.34
C LEU A 25 -33.96 19.57 3.81
N ASP A 26 -34.89 20.23 3.12
CA ASP A 26 -34.92 20.25 1.66
C ASP A 26 -33.79 21.12 1.11
N ALA A 27 -32.85 20.45 0.43
CA ALA A 27 -31.68 21.02 -0.21
C ALA A 27 -31.62 20.67 -1.70
N THR A 28 -32.73 20.24 -2.30
CA THR A 28 -32.80 19.81 -3.71
C THR A 28 -32.42 20.92 -4.69
N GLY A 29 -32.73 22.17 -4.35
CA GLY A 29 -32.33 23.37 -5.09
C GLY A 29 -30.83 23.69 -5.04
N LEU A 30 -30.04 22.94 -4.25
CA LEU A 30 -28.60 23.14 -4.04
C LEU A 30 -27.74 22.08 -4.76
N SER A 31 -28.37 21.19 -5.53
CA SER A 31 -27.77 20.02 -6.20
C SER A 31 -26.64 20.33 -7.20
N GLY A 32 -26.43 21.59 -7.58
CA GLY A 32 -25.31 22.03 -8.42
C GLY A 32 -24.03 22.43 -7.68
N SER A 33 -24.01 22.34 -6.35
CA SER A 33 -22.85 22.69 -5.53
C SER A 33 -21.90 21.50 -5.34
N ASP A 34 -20.60 21.69 -5.58
CA ASP A 34 -19.55 20.68 -5.33
C ASP A 34 -19.41 20.32 -3.83
N TRP A 35 -20.17 20.97 -2.95
CA TRP A 35 -20.07 20.83 -1.50
C TRP A 35 -21.06 19.84 -0.88
N GLY A 36 -22.00 19.28 -1.64
CA GLY A 36 -22.92 18.24 -1.15
C GLY A 36 -23.66 18.62 0.14
N GLU A 37 -23.71 17.70 1.11
CA GLU A 37 -24.41 17.86 2.39
C GLU A 37 -23.91 19.04 3.22
N TYR A 38 -22.61 19.36 3.13
CA TYR A 38 -22.05 20.52 3.82
C TYR A 38 -22.78 21.81 3.43
N HIS A 39 -23.15 21.96 2.16
CA HIS A 39 -23.83 23.15 1.69
C HIS A 39 -25.21 23.31 2.34
N ALA A 40 -25.95 22.23 2.53
CA ALA A 40 -27.25 22.25 3.20
C ALA A 40 -27.12 22.66 4.69
N ILE A 41 -26.15 22.07 5.40
CA ILE A 41 -25.87 22.39 6.81
C ILE A 41 -25.41 23.85 6.93
N ARG A 42 -24.55 24.32 6.02
CA ARG A 42 -24.10 25.70 5.95
C ARG A 42 -25.27 26.67 5.77
N GLN A 43 -26.17 26.41 4.83
CA GLN A 43 -27.36 27.25 4.63
C GLN A 43 -28.25 27.28 5.87
N PHE A 44 -28.40 26.15 6.58
CA PHE A 44 -29.15 26.11 7.83
C PHE A 44 -28.56 27.08 8.87
N PHE A 45 -27.26 27.02 9.15
CA PHE A 45 -26.62 27.90 10.15
C PHE A 45 -26.59 29.38 9.74
N LEU A 46 -26.58 29.68 8.44
CA LEU A 46 -26.66 31.07 7.96
C LEU A 46 -28.06 31.66 8.07
N SER A 47 -29.11 30.84 8.05
CA SER A 47 -30.51 31.29 7.97
C SER A 47 -31.32 31.06 9.24
N HIS A 48 -30.85 30.23 10.17
CA HIS A 48 -31.58 29.85 11.38
C HIS A 48 -30.79 30.16 12.65
N PRO A 49 -31.40 30.80 13.67
CA PRO A 49 -30.79 30.89 14.98
C PRO A 49 -30.80 29.51 15.66
N VAL A 50 -29.67 29.12 16.23
CA VAL A 50 -29.53 27.92 17.07
C VAL A 50 -29.53 28.28 18.55
N GLN A 51 -30.25 27.51 19.36
CA GLN A 51 -30.43 27.71 20.80
C GLN A 51 -29.38 26.94 21.62
N ASP A 52 -29.01 27.48 22.78
CA ASP A 52 -27.93 26.93 23.61
C ASP A 52 -28.35 25.65 24.37
N ASP A 53 -29.64 25.51 24.67
CA ASP A 53 -30.23 24.41 25.46
C ASP A 53 -30.80 23.27 24.60
N GLU A 54 -30.66 23.37 23.28
CA GLU A 54 -31.12 22.39 22.30
C GLU A 54 -29.96 21.61 21.67
N LEU A 55 -30.28 20.42 21.17
CA LEU A 55 -29.39 19.61 20.33
C LEU A 55 -29.79 19.75 18.85
N TYR A 56 -28.81 19.63 17.97
CA TYR A 56 -28.99 19.66 16.52
C TYR A 56 -28.22 18.51 15.87
N GLY A 57 -28.84 17.81 14.92
CA GLY A 57 -28.18 16.76 14.14
C GLY A 57 -28.64 16.78 12.69
N PHE A 58 -27.75 16.41 11.77
CA PHE A 58 -27.99 16.48 10.33
C PHE A 58 -27.56 15.17 9.68
N PHE A 59 -28.53 14.38 9.24
CA PHE A 59 -28.28 13.04 8.69
C PHE A 59 -28.47 13.02 7.17
N GLY A 60 -27.66 12.26 6.46
CA GLY A 60 -27.87 12.00 5.04
C GLY A 60 -29.15 11.22 4.76
N ALA A 61 -29.63 11.27 3.52
CA ALA A 61 -30.81 10.50 3.11
C ALA A 61 -30.58 8.97 3.26
N ASP A 62 -29.33 8.53 3.14
CA ASP A 62 -28.89 7.14 3.26
C ASP A 62 -28.54 6.72 4.70
N PHE A 63 -28.74 7.58 5.71
CA PHE A 63 -28.37 7.33 7.11
C PHE A 63 -28.86 5.98 7.64
N ARG A 64 -30.09 5.58 7.32
CA ARG A 64 -30.65 4.28 7.74
C ARG A 64 -29.96 3.11 7.05
N GLN A 65 -29.54 3.28 5.80
CA GLN A 65 -28.79 2.27 5.06
C GLN A 65 -27.37 2.11 5.60
N THR A 66 -26.69 3.22 5.95
CA THR A 66 -25.30 3.21 6.42
C THR A 66 -25.18 2.76 7.87
N THR A 67 -26.12 3.14 8.73
CA THR A 67 -26.05 2.86 10.18
C THR A 67 -27.00 1.75 10.65
N GLY A 68 -28.06 1.46 9.89
CA GLY A 68 -29.15 0.60 10.33
C GLY A 68 -30.11 1.26 11.32
N LEU A 69 -29.90 2.53 11.68
CA LEU A 69 -30.70 3.25 12.68
C LEU A 69 -31.84 4.04 12.06
N GLY A 70 -32.98 4.08 12.75
CA GLY A 70 -34.09 4.98 12.46
C GLY A 70 -34.19 6.14 13.45
N ALA A 71 -35.14 7.04 13.23
CA ALA A 71 -35.38 8.18 14.11
C ALA A 71 -35.70 7.77 15.56
N ALA A 72 -36.43 6.68 15.74
CA ALA A 72 -36.75 6.15 17.07
C ALA A 72 -35.50 5.75 17.86
N ASP A 73 -34.51 5.11 17.22
CA ASP A 73 -33.26 4.71 17.86
C ASP A 73 -32.42 5.92 18.28
N VAL A 74 -32.34 6.91 17.39
CA VAL A 74 -31.64 8.18 17.65
C VAL A 74 -32.28 8.93 18.83
N HIS A 75 -33.61 9.09 18.82
CA HIS A 75 -34.33 9.79 19.90
C HIS A 75 -34.22 9.05 21.24
N ALA A 76 -34.27 7.72 21.23
CA ALA A 76 -34.07 6.91 22.43
C ALA A 76 -32.64 7.09 22.99
N PHE A 77 -31.62 7.09 22.13
CA PHE A 77 -30.24 7.30 22.55
C PHE A 77 -30.00 8.70 23.12
N ILE A 78 -30.60 9.73 22.51
CA ILE A 78 -30.57 11.11 23.04
C ILE A 78 -31.23 11.17 24.42
N ALA A 79 -32.41 10.58 24.58
CA ALA A 79 -33.14 10.59 25.85
C ALA A 79 -32.37 9.87 26.97
N GLY A 80 -31.63 8.81 26.64
CA GLY A 80 -30.80 8.05 27.58
C GLY A 80 -29.49 8.75 28.01
N ASN A 81 -29.07 9.82 27.33
CA ASN A 81 -27.80 10.51 27.55
C ASN A 81 -27.98 12.04 27.72
N PRO A 82 -28.72 12.50 28.75
CA PRO A 82 -29.05 13.92 28.92
C PRO A 82 -27.86 14.82 29.29
N ASP A 83 -26.73 14.24 29.69
CA ASP A 83 -25.48 14.90 30.06
C ASP A 83 -24.51 15.07 28.89
N ALA A 84 -24.79 14.48 27.73
CA ALA A 84 -23.92 14.56 26.56
C ALA A 84 -23.95 15.94 25.89
N ASP A 85 -22.79 16.41 25.46
CA ASP A 85 -22.65 17.57 24.58
C ASP A 85 -22.74 17.15 23.11
N VAL A 86 -22.23 15.94 22.80
CA VAL A 86 -22.24 15.35 21.46
C VAL A 86 -22.59 13.87 21.57
N LEU A 87 -23.55 13.43 20.76
CA LEU A 87 -23.89 12.04 20.53
C LEU A 87 -23.43 11.63 19.14
N VAL A 88 -22.69 10.53 19.04
CA VAL A 88 -22.09 10.04 17.79
C VAL A 88 -22.80 8.77 17.32
N PHE A 89 -23.18 8.73 16.04
CA PHE A 89 -23.88 7.61 15.40
C PHE A 89 -23.09 7.02 14.21
N SER A 90 -21.78 7.24 14.17
CA SER A 90 -20.99 6.95 12.97
C SER A 90 -20.60 5.48 12.84
N ALA A 91 -21.00 4.87 11.73
CA ALA A 91 -20.58 3.52 11.34
C ALA A 91 -19.06 3.45 11.09
N ALA A 92 -18.46 4.58 10.69
CA ALA A 92 -17.02 4.69 10.45
C ALA A 92 -16.16 4.44 11.70
N SER A 93 -16.74 4.55 12.91
CA SER A 93 -16.04 4.29 14.17
C SER A 93 -15.47 2.87 14.28
N ARG A 94 -16.09 1.88 13.61
CA ARG A 94 -15.58 0.50 13.56
C ARG A 94 -14.34 0.43 12.67
N GLU A 95 -14.47 0.78 11.41
CA GLU A 95 -13.40 0.59 10.42
C GLU A 95 -12.26 1.59 10.60
N GLY A 96 -12.59 2.81 11.05
CA GLY A 96 -11.64 3.82 11.48
C GLY A 96 -10.80 3.38 12.67
N ALA A 97 -11.18 2.32 13.40
CA ALA A 97 -10.34 1.77 14.46
C ALA A 97 -9.01 1.22 13.94
N CYS A 98 -8.90 0.82 12.67
CA CYS A 98 -7.65 0.37 12.05
C CYS A 98 -6.66 1.51 11.72
N TYR A 99 -7.09 2.76 11.85
CA TYR A 99 -6.30 3.94 11.51
C TYR A 99 -6.07 4.80 12.76
N PHE A 100 -5.01 5.58 12.77
CA PHE A 100 -4.74 6.59 13.79
C PHE A 100 -5.86 7.62 13.81
N ASN A 101 -6.32 8.07 12.65
CA ASN A 101 -7.40 9.05 12.53
C ASN A 101 -8.14 8.93 11.19
N VAL A 102 -9.23 9.69 11.06
CA VAL A 102 -10.06 9.73 9.85
C VAL A 102 -9.35 10.30 8.62
N PHE A 103 -8.22 11.00 8.78
CA PHE A 103 -7.42 11.48 7.65
C PHE A 103 -6.52 10.38 7.09
N GLU A 104 -5.85 9.58 7.95
CA GLU A 104 -5.09 8.40 7.50
C GLU A 104 -6.01 7.41 6.76
N GLN A 105 -7.19 7.12 7.32
CA GLN A 105 -8.21 6.27 6.68
C GLN A 105 -8.58 6.80 5.28
N ALA A 106 -8.79 8.12 5.18
CA ALA A 106 -9.20 8.74 3.95
C ALA A 106 -8.09 8.78 2.89
N ASN A 107 -6.83 8.89 3.30
CA ASN A 107 -5.70 8.87 2.39
C ASN A 107 -5.56 7.50 1.70
N ALA A 108 -5.99 6.42 2.35
CA ALA A 108 -6.05 5.10 1.74
C ALA A 108 -7.07 5.04 0.58
N ALA A 109 -8.17 5.79 0.67
CA ALA A 109 -9.18 5.88 -0.39
C ALA A 109 -8.88 6.99 -1.43
N TYR A 110 -8.27 8.09 -0.99
CA TYR A 110 -8.01 9.29 -1.78
C TYR A 110 -6.54 9.72 -1.59
N PRO A 111 -5.59 9.12 -2.33
CA PRO A 111 -4.17 9.41 -2.18
C PRO A 111 -3.84 10.91 -2.34
N GLY A 112 -3.14 11.48 -1.37
CA GLY A 112 -2.78 12.90 -1.34
C GLY A 112 -3.69 13.76 -0.46
N LEU A 113 -4.76 13.19 0.11
CA LEU A 113 -5.71 13.91 0.96
C LEU A 113 -5.07 14.38 2.27
N VAL A 114 -4.19 13.59 2.90
CA VAL A 114 -3.54 13.99 4.17
C VAL A 114 -2.64 15.21 3.96
N GLU A 115 -1.90 15.26 2.85
CA GLU A 115 -1.08 16.41 2.49
C GLU A 115 -1.94 17.65 2.24
N ALA A 116 -3.03 17.50 1.49
CA ALA A 116 -3.98 18.59 1.23
C ALA A 116 -4.62 19.09 2.54
N ALA A 117 -5.07 18.18 3.40
CA ALA A 117 -5.63 18.50 4.71
C ALA A 117 -4.61 19.25 5.58
N SER A 118 -3.36 18.79 5.61
CA SER A 118 -2.29 19.43 6.41
C SER A 118 -2.03 20.87 5.99
N VAL A 119 -2.02 21.16 4.68
CA VAL A 119 -1.90 22.54 4.18
C VAL A 119 -3.11 23.38 4.59
N CYS A 120 -4.32 22.86 4.38
CA CYS A 120 -5.55 23.57 4.73
C CYS A 120 -5.59 23.90 6.23
N LEU A 121 -5.25 22.96 7.11
CA LEU A 121 -5.23 23.17 8.55
C LEU A 121 -4.23 24.25 8.95
N ARG A 122 -3.02 24.24 8.40
CA ARG A 122 -2.04 25.32 8.65
C ARG A 122 -2.58 26.69 8.21
N ARG A 123 -3.27 26.76 7.07
CA ARG A 123 -3.91 28.01 6.58
C ARG A 123 -5.06 28.47 7.46
N ILE A 124 -5.82 27.54 8.05
CA ILE A 124 -6.87 27.84 9.03
C ILE A 124 -6.28 28.34 10.38
N GLY A 125 -4.97 28.13 10.59
CA GLY A 125 -4.24 28.48 11.80
C GLY A 125 -4.13 27.34 12.81
N LEU A 126 -4.30 26.09 12.36
CA LEU A 126 -4.18 24.89 13.17
C LEU A 126 -2.87 24.17 12.88
N ASP A 127 -1.99 24.12 13.87
CA ASP A 127 -0.73 23.38 13.81
C ASP A 127 -0.92 21.98 14.40
N ILE A 128 -1.36 21.04 13.56
CA ILE A 128 -1.69 19.68 13.95
C ILE A 128 -0.97 18.72 13.02
N ASP A 129 -0.20 17.81 13.61
CA ASP A 129 0.41 16.72 12.86
C ASP A 129 -0.59 15.55 12.69
N LEU A 130 -1.16 15.46 11.50
CA LEU A 130 -2.11 14.40 11.15
C LEU A 130 -1.48 13.00 11.11
N GLN A 131 -0.14 12.87 11.06
CA GLN A 131 0.52 11.56 11.06
C GLN A 131 0.60 10.96 12.46
N THR A 132 0.54 11.80 13.49
CA THR A 132 0.66 11.39 14.91
C THR A 132 -0.62 11.60 15.70
N LEU A 133 -1.62 12.29 15.14
CA LEU A 133 -2.93 12.48 15.76
C LEU A 133 -3.67 11.14 15.91
N VAL A 134 -3.89 10.69 17.14
CA VAL A 134 -4.65 9.47 17.45
C VAL A 134 -6.08 9.82 17.86
N MET A 135 -7.05 9.15 17.23
CA MET A 135 -8.48 9.26 17.50
C MET A 135 -9.03 7.90 17.94
N ASP A 136 -9.95 7.90 18.90
CA ASP A 136 -10.73 6.71 19.26
C ASP A 136 -12.18 6.83 18.76
N ALA A 137 -13.03 5.85 19.04
CA ALA A 137 -14.42 5.80 18.58
C ALA A 137 -15.26 7.01 19.00
N ARG A 138 -14.87 7.77 20.04
CA ARG A 138 -15.58 8.99 20.44
C ARG A 138 -15.31 10.15 19.50
N SER A 139 -14.14 10.18 18.85
CA SER A 139 -13.77 11.24 17.91
C SER A 139 -13.70 10.77 16.46
N THR A 140 -13.95 9.49 16.18
CA THR A 140 -13.94 8.92 14.81
C THR A 140 -15.32 9.07 14.17
N VAL A 141 -15.50 10.15 13.41
CA VAL A 141 -16.74 10.50 12.70
C VAL A 141 -16.41 10.90 11.28
N ILE A 142 -17.15 10.39 10.30
CA ILE A 142 -17.09 10.87 8.92
C ILE A 142 -18.45 11.48 8.56
N GLY A 143 -18.45 12.72 8.09
CA GLY A 143 -19.66 13.46 7.79
C GLY A 143 -20.32 14.05 9.05
N SER A 144 -21.64 14.10 9.03
CA SER A 144 -22.46 14.77 10.04
C SER A 144 -23.32 13.83 10.89
N GLU A 145 -22.93 12.56 11.02
CA GLU A 145 -23.62 11.49 11.77
C GLU A 145 -23.54 11.69 13.31
N ILE A 146 -23.86 12.89 13.76
CA ILE A 146 -23.76 13.36 15.14
C ILE A 146 -24.97 14.24 15.49
N VAL A 147 -25.29 14.27 16.77
CA VAL A 147 -26.25 15.19 17.38
C VAL A 147 -25.51 15.96 18.46
N ALA A 148 -25.45 17.27 18.36
CA ALA A 148 -24.59 18.08 19.21
C ALA A 148 -25.24 19.39 19.65
N ARG A 149 -24.74 19.93 20.77
CA ARG A 149 -25.10 21.26 21.26
C ARG A 149 -24.57 22.35 20.33
N ARG A 150 -25.13 23.55 20.49
CA ARG A 150 -24.67 24.74 19.78
C ARG A 150 -23.16 25.00 19.90
N SER A 151 -22.55 24.79 21.08
CA SER A 151 -21.12 25.06 21.30
C SER A 151 -20.22 24.27 20.35
N PHE A 152 -20.51 22.99 20.16
CA PHE A 152 -19.84 22.15 19.16
C PHE A 152 -20.06 22.70 17.74
N TRP A 153 -21.32 22.91 17.34
CA TRP A 153 -21.65 23.35 15.98
C TRP A 153 -21.07 24.72 15.65
N THR A 154 -20.98 25.62 16.62
CA THR A 154 -20.34 26.94 16.45
C THR A 154 -18.86 26.77 16.11
N THR A 155 -18.17 25.87 16.81
CA THR A 155 -16.75 25.59 16.57
C THR A 155 -16.53 24.90 15.23
N TRP A 156 -17.32 23.86 14.95
CA TRP A 156 -17.30 23.17 13.67
C TRP A 156 -17.54 24.14 12.51
N PHE A 157 -18.61 24.94 12.60
CA PHE A 157 -19.00 25.88 11.54
C PHE A 157 -17.94 26.94 11.28
N ALA A 158 -17.32 27.49 12.34
CA ALA A 158 -16.24 28.45 12.18
C ALA A 158 -15.01 27.85 11.47
N LEU A 159 -14.67 26.60 11.75
CA LEU A 159 -13.55 25.91 11.09
C LEU A 159 -13.87 25.54 9.64
N THR A 160 -15.09 25.04 9.38
CA THR A 160 -15.51 24.68 8.02
C THR A 160 -15.73 25.88 7.13
N GLU A 161 -16.16 27.03 7.67
CA GLU A 161 -16.24 28.28 6.89
C GLU A 161 -14.86 28.75 6.45
N LYS A 162 -13.85 28.71 7.33
CA LYS A 162 -12.47 29.00 6.93
C LYS A 162 -11.96 28.02 5.87
N LEU A 163 -12.26 26.72 6.03
CA LEU A 163 -11.92 25.72 5.03
C LEU A 163 -12.59 26.05 3.67
N HIS A 164 -13.87 26.39 3.69
CA HIS A 164 -14.62 26.78 2.50
C HIS A 164 -14.00 28.01 1.83
N GLU A 165 -13.73 29.07 2.59
CA GLU A 165 -13.06 30.28 2.09
C GLU A 165 -11.72 29.97 1.42
N ILE A 166 -10.87 29.17 2.07
CA ILE A 166 -9.54 28.79 1.54
C ILE A 166 -9.65 27.97 0.24
N LEU A 167 -10.62 27.05 0.19
CA LEU A 167 -10.83 26.18 -0.97
C LEU A 167 -11.49 26.90 -2.17
N GLU A 168 -12.10 28.07 -1.93
CA GLU A 168 -12.70 28.94 -2.95
C GLU A 168 -11.84 30.17 -3.29
N SER A 169 -10.82 30.52 -2.49
CA SER A 169 -10.02 31.73 -2.68
C SER A 169 -8.99 31.64 -3.81
N GLY A 170 -8.69 30.44 -4.30
CA GLY A 170 -7.56 30.21 -5.22
C GLY A 170 -6.19 30.40 -4.57
N ASP A 171 -6.03 29.96 -3.31
CA ASP A 171 -4.72 29.97 -2.64
C ASP A 171 -3.75 29.05 -3.38
N ALA A 172 -2.63 29.59 -3.85
CA ALA A 172 -1.69 28.87 -4.71
C ALA A 172 -1.07 27.62 -4.06
N GLU A 173 -0.83 27.61 -2.75
CA GLU A 173 -0.26 26.43 -2.07
C GLU A 173 -1.32 25.34 -1.94
N VAL A 174 -2.54 25.73 -1.58
CA VAL A 174 -3.69 24.83 -1.47
C VAL A 174 -4.05 24.24 -2.84
N ASP A 175 -4.09 25.07 -3.88
CA ASP A 175 -4.35 24.64 -5.25
C ASP A 175 -3.28 23.68 -5.76
N ALA A 176 -2.01 23.92 -5.45
CA ALA A 176 -0.93 23.03 -5.85
C ALA A 176 -1.05 21.63 -5.22
N VAL A 177 -1.40 21.54 -3.93
CA VAL A 177 -1.57 20.22 -3.28
C VAL A 177 -2.85 19.52 -3.71
N LEU A 178 -3.94 20.25 -3.94
CA LEU A 178 -5.17 19.69 -4.50
C LEU A 178 -4.97 19.20 -5.92
N ALA A 179 -4.31 19.97 -6.79
CA ALA A 179 -3.99 19.57 -8.16
C ALA A 179 -3.18 18.27 -8.21
N LYS A 180 -2.31 18.04 -7.22
CA LYS A 180 -1.57 16.78 -7.08
C LYS A 180 -2.48 15.61 -6.69
N ALA A 181 -3.38 15.80 -5.74
CA ALA A 181 -4.36 14.77 -5.36
C ALA A 181 -5.37 14.50 -6.48
N GLU A 182 -5.69 15.51 -7.29
CA GLU A 182 -6.63 15.45 -8.41
C GLU A 182 -6.22 14.48 -9.53
N GLN A 183 -4.96 14.06 -9.57
CA GLN A 183 -4.48 13.02 -10.48
C GLN A 183 -5.23 11.69 -10.34
N HIS A 184 -5.83 11.43 -9.16
CA HIS A 184 -6.51 10.17 -8.86
C HIS A 184 -7.97 10.34 -8.42
N THR A 185 -8.39 11.55 -8.02
CA THR A 185 -9.71 11.80 -7.42
C THR A 185 -10.23 13.18 -7.82
N PRO A 186 -11.46 13.32 -8.33
CA PRO A 186 -12.00 14.62 -8.71
C PRO A 186 -11.96 15.65 -7.57
N ARG A 187 -11.70 16.92 -7.91
CA ARG A 187 -11.61 18.02 -6.93
C ARG A 187 -12.82 18.15 -6.03
N ALA A 188 -14.03 18.03 -6.59
CA ALA A 188 -15.27 18.08 -5.83
C ALA A 188 -15.32 16.98 -4.74
N THR A 189 -14.91 15.76 -5.08
CA THR A 189 -14.81 14.64 -4.13
C THR A 189 -13.79 14.92 -3.02
N LEU A 190 -12.63 15.52 -3.36
CA LEU A 190 -11.64 15.92 -2.36
C LEU A 190 -12.17 17.00 -1.41
N LYS A 191 -12.89 18.02 -1.92
CA LYS A 191 -13.52 19.06 -1.09
C LYS A 191 -14.49 18.45 -0.09
N GLN A 192 -15.40 17.60 -0.56
CA GLN A 192 -16.37 16.90 0.29
C GLN A 192 -15.68 16.01 1.32
N ALA A 193 -14.66 15.25 0.90
CA ALA A 193 -13.90 14.41 1.82
C ALA A 193 -13.24 15.26 2.91
N LEU A 194 -12.58 16.38 2.58
CA LEU A 194 -11.95 17.25 3.58
C LEU A 194 -12.95 17.74 4.63
N VAL A 195 -14.08 18.31 4.20
CA VAL A 195 -15.06 18.88 5.15
C VAL A 195 -15.72 17.82 6.03
N GLN A 196 -15.95 16.61 5.51
CA GLN A 196 -16.51 15.48 6.27
C GLN A 196 -15.65 15.05 7.48
N ARG A 197 -14.38 15.45 7.55
CA ARG A 197 -13.47 15.06 8.66
C ARG A 197 -13.39 16.11 9.76
N PHE A 198 -14.00 17.27 9.58
CA PHE A 198 -13.89 18.38 10.53
C PHE A 198 -14.69 18.14 11.82
N ALA A 199 -15.76 17.34 11.78
CA ALA A 199 -16.45 16.92 12.99
C ALA A 199 -15.51 16.12 13.91
N ALA A 200 -14.83 15.11 13.35
CA ALA A 200 -13.82 14.34 14.06
C ALA A 200 -12.66 15.20 14.60
N LEU A 201 -12.22 16.19 13.82
CA LEU A 201 -11.17 17.10 14.23
C LEU A 201 -11.56 17.93 15.46
N VAL A 202 -12.77 18.52 15.46
CA VAL A 202 -13.28 19.27 16.63
C VAL A 202 -13.33 18.38 17.87
N LEU A 203 -13.85 17.15 17.74
CA LEU A 203 -13.93 16.20 18.85
C LEU A 203 -12.54 15.80 19.38
N ALA A 204 -11.55 15.66 18.49
CA ALA A 204 -10.18 15.33 18.90
C ALA A 204 -9.45 16.50 19.56
N MET A 205 -9.76 17.74 19.18
CA MET A 205 -9.11 18.95 19.71
C MET A 205 -9.75 19.50 20.98
N CYS A 206 -11.00 19.14 21.27
CA CYS A 206 -11.77 19.66 22.39
C CYS A 206 -12.10 18.54 23.40
N PRO A 207 -11.12 18.10 24.22
CA PRO A 207 -11.28 16.95 25.11
C PRO A 207 -12.32 17.16 26.23
N ASP A 208 -12.72 18.41 26.50
CA ASP A 208 -13.72 18.76 27.51
C ASP A 208 -15.16 18.45 27.07
N ILE A 209 -15.39 18.27 25.76
CA ILE A 209 -16.70 17.92 25.21
C ILE A 209 -17.11 16.54 25.72
N GLN A 210 -18.29 16.45 26.35
CA GLN A 210 -18.83 15.18 26.80
C GLN A 210 -19.43 14.40 25.62
N VAL A 211 -18.65 13.48 25.07
CA VAL A 211 -19.07 12.65 23.93
C VAL A 211 -19.66 11.31 24.39
N ARG A 212 -20.82 10.93 23.81
CA ARG A 212 -21.43 9.60 23.93
C ARG A 212 -21.57 8.97 22.55
N GLY A 213 -20.84 7.89 22.29
CA GLY A 213 -20.97 7.12 21.04
C GLY A 213 -22.06 6.04 21.17
N PHE A 214 -22.90 5.93 20.15
CA PHE A 214 -23.80 4.79 19.98
C PHE A 214 -22.98 3.51 19.77
N ASP A 215 -23.47 2.37 20.25
CA ASP A 215 -22.78 1.10 20.05
C ASP A 215 -22.83 0.67 18.57
N ALA A 216 -21.68 0.80 17.90
CA ALA A 216 -21.56 0.45 16.50
C ALA A 216 -21.53 -1.07 16.25
N SER A 217 -21.54 -1.93 17.27
CA SER A 217 -21.40 -3.39 17.12
C SER A 217 -22.45 -4.01 16.16
N GLY A 218 -23.67 -3.46 16.15
CA GLY A 218 -24.78 -3.86 15.30
C GLY A 218 -24.91 -3.12 13.96
N MET A 219 -24.08 -2.10 13.71
CA MET A 219 -24.15 -1.32 12.46
C MET A 219 -23.61 -2.12 11.26
N PRO A 220 -24.11 -1.88 10.04
CA PRO A 220 -23.56 -2.44 8.82
C PRO A 220 -22.05 -2.18 8.67
N TRP A 221 -21.33 -3.14 8.08
CA TRP A 221 -19.92 -2.94 7.70
C TRP A 221 -19.86 -2.30 6.32
N THR A 222 -19.14 -1.18 6.18
CA THR A 222 -18.83 -0.59 4.86
C THR A 222 -17.78 -1.43 4.12
N ASN A 223 -16.88 -2.09 4.84
CA ASN A 223 -15.95 -3.08 4.37
C ASN A 223 -16.23 -4.44 5.03
N ALA A 224 -17.01 -5.28 4.33
CA ALA A 224 -17.37 -6.62 4.79
C ALA A 224 -16.16 -7.52 5.11
N ALA A 225 -14.97 -7.24 4.55
CA ALA A 225 -13.75 -8.00 4.83
C ALA A 225 -13.28 -7.86 6.29
N MET A 226 -13.66 -6.77 6.99
CA MET A 226 -13.33 -6.54 8.39
C MET A 226 -14.28 -7.25 9.37
N GLN A 227 -15.43 -7.73 8.92
CA GLN A 227 -16.44 -8.38 9.77
C GLN A 227 -15.90 -9.57 10.58
N PRO A 228 -15.07 -10.48 10.01
CA PRO A 228 -14.47 -11.58 10.78
C PRO A 228 -13.54 -11.13 11.90
N PHE A 229 -13.07 -9.88 11.86
CA PHE A 229 -12.16 -9.28 12.83
C PHE A 229 -12.88 -8.35 13.80
N ALA A 230 -14.21 -8.42 13.91
CA ALA A 230 -15.01 -7.49 14.71
C ALA A 230 -14.48 -7.28 16.15
N ASN A 231 -14.08 -8.36 16.82
CA ASN A 231 -13.55 -8.29 18.19
C ASN A 231 -12.17 -7.62 18.23
N GLN A 232 -11.30 -7.90 17.26
CA GLN A 232 -9.96 -7.32 17.18
C GLN A 232 -10.02 -5.84 16.78
N VAL A 233 -10.95 -5.47 15.91
CA VAL A 233 -11.25 -4.07 15.55
C VAL A 233 -11.76 -3.30 16.78
N ALA A 234 -12.66 -3.88 17.57
CA ALA A 234 -13.08 -3.31 18.84
C ALA A 234 -11.89 -3.16 19.81
N PHE A 235 -11.02 -4.16 19.89
CA PHE A 235 -9.83 -4.12 20.74
C PHE A 235 -8.81 -3.07 20.30
N LEU A 236 -8.64 -2.82 18.99
CA LEU A 236 -7.80 -1.71 18.51
C LEU A 236 -8.26 -0.37 19.06
N ASN A 237 -9.57 -0.15 19.12
CA ASN A 237 -10.13 1.05 19.70
C ASN A 237 -9.83 1.16 21.20
N GLU A 238 -9.91 0.05 21.95
CA GLU A 238 -9.50 0.01 23.36
C GLU A 238 -8.03 0.37 23.54
N ILE A 239 -7.14 -0.18 22.70
CA ILE A 239 -5.71 0.16 22.72
C ILE A 239 -5.49 1.66 22.48
N LYS A 240 -6.19 2.26 21.50
CA LYS A 240 -6.11 3.71 21.24
C LYS A 240 -6.59 4.52 22.44
N ARG A 241 -7.67 4.12 23.11
CA ARG A 241 -8.17 4.76 24.34
C ARG A 241 -7.15 4.70 25.47
N GLU A 242 -6.52 3.54 25.67
CA GLU A 242 -5.49 3.39 26.71
C GLU A 242 -4.23 4.19 26.40
N TYR A 243 -3.83 4.28 25.12
CA TYR A 243 -2.79 5.20 24.70
C TYR A 243 -3.15 6.66 25.03
N LEU A 244 -4.33 7.13 24.63
CA LEU A 244 -4.77 8.51 24.87
C LEU A 244 -4.84 8.87 26.36
N LYS A 245 -5.12 7.91 27.24
CA LYS A 245 -5.12 8.13 28.70
C LYS A 245 -3.73 8.12 29.33
N SER A 246 -2.85 7.23 28.87
CA SER A 246 -1.60 6.90 29.56
C SER A 246 -0.34 7.47 28.90
N ASN A 247 -0.44 7.86 27.63
CA ASN A 247 0.68 8.21 26.75
C ASN A 247 1.76 7.11 26.67
N ASN A 248 1.40 5.85 26.91
CA ASN A 248 2.34 4.74 26.87
C ASN A 248 2.48 4.18 25.45
N GLU A 249 3.64 4.41 24.85
CA GLU A 249 4.06 3.94 23.52
C GLU A 249 3.92 2.42 23.29
N ALA A 250 3.85 1.61 24.36
CA ALA A 250 3.56 0.18 24.22
C ALA A 250 2.19 -0.08 23.60
N PHE A 251 1.19 0.76 23.91
CA PHE A 251 -0.12 0.66 23.29
C PHE A 251 -0.06 1.00 21.80
N LEU A 252 0.68 2.05 21.38
CA LEU A 252 0.86 2.33 19.95
C LEU A 252 1.58 1.21 19.21
N ARG A 253 2.62 0.60 19.80
CA ARG A 253 3.29 -0.56 19.19
C ARG A 253 2.35 -1.74 19.02
N ASN A 254 1.54 -2.05 20.04
CA ASN A 254 0.55 -3.13 19.97
C ASN A 254 -0.55 -2.83 18.95
N PHE A 255 -1.02 -1.59 18.91
CA PHE A 255 -1.95 -1.08 17.91
C PHE A 255 -1.41 -1.26 16.49
N LEU A 256 -0.20 -0.77 16.20
CA LEU A 256 0.47 -0.90 14.91
C LEU A 256 0.61 -2.36 14.48
N LYS A 257 0.96 -3.25 15.42
CA LYS A 257 1.08 -4.68 15.16
C LYS A 257 -0.27 -5.32 14.81
N LEU A 258 -1.31 -5.06 15.60
CA LEU A 258 -2.62 -5.67 15.42
C LEU A 258 -3.36 -5.08 14.20
N ARG A 259 -3.32 -3.76 13.99
CA ARG A 259 -3.91 -3.12 12.82
C ARG A 259 -3.26 -3.62 11.54
N GLY A 260 -1.93 -3.79 11.57
CA GLY A 260 -1.18 -4.36 10.47
C GLY A 260 -1.67 -5.77 10.13
N ALA A 261 -1.93 -6.61 11.13
CA ALA A 261 -2.46 -7.97 10.92
C ALA A 261 -3.89 -7.98 10.36
N ILE A 262 -4.78 -7.09 10.83
CA ILE A 262 -6.17 -7.01 10.36
C ILE A 262 -6.25 -6.46 8.94
N LEU A 263 -5.62 -5.31 8.68
CA LEU A 263 -5.62 -4.68 7.34
C LEU A 263 -5.03 -5.66 6.31
N LYS A 264 -3.91 -6.30 6.66
CA LYS A 264 -3.31 -7.39 5.89
C LYS A 264 -4.31 -8.51 5.57
N ALA A 265 -5.09 -8.97 6.54
CA ALA A 265 -6.05 -10.05 6.33
C ALA A 265 -7.31 -9.61 5.55
N CYS A 266 -7.70 -8.34 5.65
CA CYS A 266 -8.82 -7.76 4.91
C CYS A 266 -8.46 -7.52 3.45
N ASP A 267 -7.29 -6.93 3.20
CA ASP A 267 -6.68 -6.87 1.87
C ASP A 267 -6.47 -8.29 1.32
N GLY A 268 -6.16 -9.23 2.22
CA GLY A 268 -6.14 -10.67 2.00
C GLY A 268 -7.38 -11.24 1.30
N GLN A 269 -8.59 -10.68 1.40
CA GLN A 269 -9.74 -11.14 0.61
C GLN A 269 -9.66 -10.73 -0.87
N ARG A 270 -9.04 -9.59 -1.18
CA ARG A 270 -8.65 -9.19 -2.54
C ARG A 270 -7.57 -10.13 -3.08
N PHE A 271 -6.66 -10.58 -2.21
CA PHE A 271 -5.72 -11.65 -2.50
C PHE A 271 -6.35 -13.04 -2.54
N ARG A 272 -7.48 -13.33 -1.89
CA ARG A 272 -8.17 -14.64 -2.01
C ARG A 272 -8.65 -14.90 -3.43
N HIS A 273 -9.15 -13.88 -4.14
CA HIS A 273 -9.44 -13.99 -5.58
C HIS A 273 -8.17 -14.18 -6.43
N ALA A 274 -6.99 -13.77 -5.93
CA ALA A 274 -5.69 -14.05 -6.54
C ALA A 274 -5.12 -15.42 -6.14
N GLU A 275 -5.40 -15.92 -4.93
CA GLU A 275 -5.09 -17.28 -4.40
C GLU A 275 -5.97 -18.35 -5.05
N ASP A 276 -7.23 -18.04 -5.38
CA ASP A 276 -8.08 -18.88 -6.22
C ASP A 276 -7.43 -19.17 -7.60
N GLY A 277 -6.46 -18.32 -8.00
CA GLY A 277 -5.54 -18.53 -9.13
C GLY A 277 -4.06 -18.74 -8.78
N PHE A 278 -3.67 -18.73 -7.50
CA PHE A 278 -2.30 -18.96 -6.98
C PHE A 278 -2.38 -20.05 -5.91
N MET A 279 -2.11 -21.30 -6.33
CA MET A 279 -1.99 -22.49 -5.48
C MET A 279 -3.29 -22.91 -4.78
N THR A 280 -4.13 -23.68 -5.48
CA THR A 280 -4.84 -24.83 -4.87
C THR A 280 -3.85 -25.99 -4.67
N THR A 281 -2.80 -25.78 -3.88
CA THR A 281 -1.98 -26.90 -3.38
C THR A 281 -2.28 -27.11 -1.91
N ALA A 282 -2.42 -28.37 -1.55
CA ALA A 282 -2.97 -28.84 -0.29
C ALA A 282 -2.37 -28.12 0.93
N GLN A 283 -3.26 -27.75 1.86
CA GLN A 283 -2.92 -27.46 3.25
C GLN A 283 -1.84 -28.42 3.75
N LEU A 284 -0.77 -27.89 4.36
CA LEU A 284 0.06 -28.56 5.35
C LEU A 284 1.01 -27.55 6.03
N ASP A 285 1.36 -27.86 7.27
CA ASP A 285 2.40 -27.30 8.15
C ASP A 285 3.45 -26.38 7.53
N VAL A 286 3.82 -25.32 8.27
CA VAL A 286 4.98 -24.41 8.06
C VAL A 286 5.79 -24.73 6.79
N GLN A 287 5.44 -24.14 5.66
CA GLN A 287 6.19 -24.35 4.41
C GLN A 287 7.58 -23.68 4.53
N ASP A 288 8.64 -24.47 4.31
CA ASP A 288 10.04 -24.01 4.43
C ASP A 288 10.43 -23.00 3.33
N VAL A 289 9.78 -23.08 2.16
CA VAL A 289 10.07 -22.21 1.02
C VAL A 289 8.82 -21.91 0.18
N LEU A 290 8.63 -20.64 -0.21
CA LEU A 290 7.75 -20.25 -1.31
C LEU A 290 8.61 -20.01 -2.55
N TYR A 291 8.37 -20.70 -3.67
CA TYR A 291 9.15 -20.51 -4.89
C TYR A 291 8.28 -20.01 -6.04
N VAL A 292 8.67 -18.94 -6.71
CA VAL A 292 7.92 -18.41 -7.86
C VAL A 292 8.71 -18.34 -9.17
N CYS A 293 8.02 -18.41 -10.30
CA CYS A 293 8.58 -18.21 -11.63
C CYS A 293 7.89 -17.03 -12.32
N TYR A 294 8.66 -16.01 -12.69
CA TYR A 294 8.12 -14.87 -13.44
C TYR A 294 8.07 -15.17 -14.94
N THR A 295 6.88 -15.05 -15.53
CA THR A 295 6.69 -15.33 -16.96
C THR A 295 5.78 -14.33 -17.67
N HIS A 296 6.15 -13.95 -18.89
CA HIS A 296 5.34 -13.12 -19.80
C HIS A 296 5.01 -13.84 -21.12
N VAL A 297 5.30 -15.14 -21.14
CA VAL A 297 5.02 -16.11 -22.21
C VAL A 297 4.60 -17.43 -21.58
N ASP A 298 4.24 -18.43 -22.38
CA ASP A 298 4.04 -19.78 -21.85
C ASP A 298 5.39 -20.39 -21.39
N LEU A 299 5.33 -21.19 -20.32
CA LEU A 299 6.53 -21.81 -19.76
C LEU A 299 7.10 -22.82 -20.78
N PRO A 300 8.41 -22.73 -21.09
CA PRO A 300 9.01 -23.55 -22.14
C PRO A 300 9.24 -25.02 -21.73
N PHE A 301 9.09 -25.32 -20.45
CA PHE A 301 9.16 -26.65 -19.86
C PHE A 301 8.41 -26.67 -18.52
N GLU A 302 8.17 -27.86 -18.00
CA GLU A 302 7.51 -28.04 -16.70
C GLU A 302 8.50 -27.77 -15.56
N TYR A 303 8.20 -26.76 -14.74
CA TYR A 303 8.93 -26.51 -13.50
C TYR A 303 8.47 -27.48 -12.40
N PRO A 304 9.29 -27.70 -11.36
CA PRO A 304 8.89 -28.51 -10.21
C PRO A 304 7.58 -28.02 -9.60
N SER A 305 6.79 -28.93 -9.01
CA SER A 305 5.46 -28.62 -8.48
C SER A 305 5.42 -27.58 -7.37
N PHE A 306 6.56 -27.31 -6.70
CA PHE A 306 6.69 -26.26 -5.70
C PHE A 306 6.91 -24.85 -6.30
N VAL A 307 7.09 -24.74 -7.62
CA VAL A 307 7.32 -23.48 -8.33
C VAL A 307 6.00 -22.95 -8.87
N THR A 308 5.56 -21.80 -8.36
CA THR A 308 4.31 -21.17 -8.78
C THR A 308 4.55 -20.05 -9.80
N PRO A 309 3.92 -20.07 -10.99
CA PRO A 309 4.08 -18.99 -11.95
C PRO A 309 3.37 -17.71 -11.51
N ILE A 310 4.05 -16.57 -11.67
CA ILE A 310 3.43 -15.23 -11.67
C ILE A 310 3.49 -14.70 -13.09
N TYR A 311 2.30 -14.46 -13.66
CA TYR A 311 2.11 -14.06 -15.04
C TYR A 311 2.17 -12.55 -15.18
N LEU A 312 2.94 -12.09 -16.17
CA LEU A 312 3.23 -10.70 -16.46
C LEU A 312 2.82 -10.38 -17.91
N GLY A 313 2.67 -9.08 -18.22
CA GLY A 313 2.39 -8.61 -19.57
C GLY A 313 1.16 -9.28 -20.19
N GLN A 314 1.29 -9.76 -21.42
CA GLN A 314 0.18 -10.33 -22.20
C GLN A 314 -0.18 -11.76 -21.81
N SER A 315 0.63 -12.44 -20.99
CA SER A 315 0.31 -13.79 -20.49
C SER A 315 -0.57 -13.80 -19.25
N GLN A 316 -1.00 -12.63 -18.78
CA GLN A 316 -1.99 -12.52 -17.72
C GLN A 316 -3.37 -12.96 -18.21
N ALA A 317 -4.10 -13.75 -17.43
CA ALA A 317 -5.45 -14.21 -17.79
C ALA A 317 -6.30 -14.50 -16.54
N PRO A 318 -7.65 -14.49 -16.64
CA PRO A 318 -8.52 -14.91 -15.55
C PRO A 318 -8.14 -16.31 -15.02
N GLY A 319 -8.13 -16.48 -13.70
CA GLY A 319 -7.76 -17.74 -13.04
C GLY A 319 -6.25 -18.02 -12.97
N ARG A 320 -5.41 -17.13 -13.47
CA ARG A 320 -3.95 -17.16 -13.27
C ARG A 320 -3.56 -16.20 -12.16
N THR A 321 -2.34 -16.38 -11.65
CA THR A 321 -1.73 -15.40 -10.75
C THR A 321 -1.11 -14.27 -11.53
N ASN A 322 -1.79 -13.14 -11.58
CA ASN A 322 -1.37 -12.05 -12.45
C ASN A 322 -0.70 -10.91 -11.68
N LEU A 323 0.25 -10.25 -12.34
CA LEU A 323 0.82 -8.98 -11.88
C LEU A 323 -0.28 -7.95 -11.56
N ARG A 324 -1.29 -7.82 -12.41
CA ARG A 324 -2.40 -6.87 -12.25
C ARG A 324 -3.23 -7.10 -11.00
N ASP A 325 -3.23 -8.33 -10.47
CA ASP A 325 -3.99 -8.69 -9.29
C ASP A 325 -3.17 -8.44 -8.02
N LEU A 326 -1.88 -8.80 -8.05
CA LEU A 326 -0.98 -8.72 -6.88
C LEU A 326 -0.32 -7.33 -6.70
N ALA A 327 -0.09 -6.62 -7.80
CA ALA A 327 0.60 -5.34 -7.83
C ALA A 327 0.07 -4.46 -9.00
N PRO A 328 -1.21 -4.06 -8.98
CA PRO A 328 -1.84 -3.31 -10.07
C PRO A 328 -1.10 -2.02 -10.44
N ALA A 329 -0.56 -1.31 -9.46
CA ALA A 329 0.20 -0.08 -9.68
C ALA A 329 1.47 -0.28 -10.55
N TRP A 330 1.99 -1.51 -10.60
CA TRP A 330 3.19 -1.86 -11.36
C TRP A 330 2.90 -2.48 -12.73
N GLU A 331 1.64 -2.83 -13.03
CA GLU A 331 1.26 -3.40 -14.34
C GLU A 331 1.68 -2.49 -15.51
N PRO A 332 1.40 -1.17 -15.51
CA PRO A 332 1.76 -0.30 -16.62
C PRO A 332 3.28 -0.19 -16.84
N TYR A 333 4.06 -0.45 -15.79
CA TYR A 333 5.52 -0.37 -15.81
C TYR A 333 6.21 -1.69 -16.14
N HIS A 334 5.47 -2.79 -16.30
CA HIS A 334 6.05 -4.10 -16.67
C HIS A 334 7.01 -4.03 -17.88
N PRO A 335 6.73 -3.30 -18.97
CA PRO A 335 7.68 -3.19 -20.09
C PRO A 335 9.05 -2.60 -19.68
N GLN A 336 9.08 -1.70 -18.68
CA GLN A 336 10.29 -1.07 -18.16
C GLN A 336 10.95 -1.90 -17.04
N LEU A 337 10.20 -2.74 -16.34
CA LEU A 337 10.67 -3.43 -15.14
C LEU A 337 10.91 -4.94 -15.38
N GLY A 338 10.26 -5.55 -16.37
CA GLY A 338 10.32 -6.98 -16.60
C GLY A 338 9.96 -7.79 -15.35
N SER A 339 10.81 -8.75 -14.96
CA SER A 339 10.63 -9.60 -13.78
C SER A 339 10.55 -8.83 -12.46
N LEU A 340 11.15 -7.64 -12.39
CA LEU A 340 11.14 -6.82 -11.18
C LEU A 340 9.70 -6.43 -10.77
N ALA A 341 8.81 -6.19 -11.73
CA ALA A 341 7.39 -5.98 -11.43
C ALA A 341 6.77 -7.22 -10.76
N GLY A 342 7.19 -8.42 -11.18
CA GLY A 342 6.84 -9.68 -10.53
C GLY A 342 7.41 -9.80 -9.10
N CYS A 343 8.60 -9.25 -8.83
CA CYS A 343 9.15 -9.20 -7.49
C CYS A 343 8.29 -8.33 -6.56
N PHE A 344 7.79 -7.19 -7.03
CA PHE A 344 6.86 -6.36 -6.24
C PHE A 344 5.51 -7.07 -6.02
N ALA A 345 5.00 -7.79 -7.02
CA ALA A 345 3.85 -8.68 -6.85
C ALA A 345 4.07 -9.74 -5.77
N LEU A 346 5.23 -10.42 -5.78
CA LEU A 346 5.58 -11.42 -4.76
C LEU A 346 5.73 -10.80 -3.37
N LYS A 347 6.37 -9.62 -3.27
CA LYS A 347 6.50 -8.87 -2.03
C LYS A 347 5.14 -8.57 -1.44
N ASN A 348 4.23 -8.05 -2.27
CA ASN A 348 2.84 -7.81 -1.87
C ASN A 348 2.18 -9.11 -1.45
N TYR A 349 2.30 -10.20 -2.21
CA TYR A 349 1.73 -11.48 -1.81
C TYR A 349 2.20 -11.92 -0.40
N LEU A 350 3.51 -11.94 -0.13
CA LEU A 350 4.06 -12.31 1.18
C LEU A 350 3.62 -11.35 2.32
N ILE A 351 3.61 -10.05 2.03
CA ILE A 351 3.14 -9.02 2.97
C ILE A 351 1.65 -9.16 3.23
N HIS A 352 0.84 -9.68 2.31
CA HIS A 352 -0.62 -9.72 2.47
C HIS A 352 -1.18 -11.10 2.87
N SER A 353 -0.60 -12.22 2.41
CA SER A 353 -1.08 -13.59 2.66
C SER A 353 -0.96 -14.01 4.13
N GLY A 354 0.00 -13.45 4.88
CA GLY A 354 0.22 -13.82 6.29
C GLY A 354 0.93 -15.14 6.50
N GLN A 355 1.15 -15.87 5.42
CA GLN A 355 1.95 -17.07 5.40
C GLN A 355 3.41 -16.72 5.77
N GLN A 356 3.96 -17.53 6.67
CA GLN A 356 5.33 -17.40 7.12
C GLN A 356 6.15 -18.47 6.40
N PHE A 357 7.00 -18.03 5.48
CA PHE A 357 7.98 -18.87 4.83
C PHE A 357 9.35 -18.56 5.38
N ARG A 358 10.15 -19.58 5.69
CA ARG A 358 11.56 -19.37 6.11
C ARG A 358 12.37 -18.79 4.95
N ARG A 359 12.12 -19.28 3.73
CA ARG A 359 12.83 -18.93 2.51
C ARG A 359 11.86 -18.51 1.41
N VAL A 360 12.34 -17.65 0.52
CA VAL A 360 11.64 -17.29 -0.72
C VAL A 360 12.56 -17.55 -1.90
N GLY A 361 12.07 -18.29 -2.88
CA GLY A 361 12.77 -18.65 -4.11
C GLY A 361 12.14 -17.98 -5.32
N MET A 362 12.96 -17.60 -6.28
CA MET A 362 12.48 -17.01 -7.53
C MET A 362 13.35 -17.35 -8.73
N CYS A 363 12.69 -17.55 -9.87
CA CYS A 363 13.29 -17.72 -11.18
C CYS A 363 12.50 -16.95 -12.23
N GLN A 364 13.02 -16.92 -13.45
CA GLN A 364 12.31 -16.43 -14.63
C GLN A 364 11.99 -17.62 -15.54
N TYR A 365 11.01 -17.47 -16.43
CA TYR A 365 10.51 -18.54 -17.31
C TYR A 365 11.56 -19.42 -17.99
N ARG A 366 12.75 -18.87 -18.29
CA ARG A 366 13.89 -19.60 -18.87
C ARG A 366 15.20 -19.47 -18.08
N LYS A 367 15.20 -18.85 -16.89
CA LYS A 367 16.43 -18.67 -16.10
C LYS A 367 16.22 -19.07 -14.66
N PHE A 368 17.10 -19.89 -14.11
CA PHE A 368 17.05 -20.34 -12.73
C PHE A 368 18.45 -20.63 -12.19
N VAL A 369 18.59 -20.66 -10.87
CA VAL A 369 19.83 -21.04 -10.19
C VAL A 369 19.72 -22.50 -9.75
N SER A 370 20.75 -23.29 -10.03
CA SER A 370 20.90 -24.64 -9.50
C SER A 370 21.99 -24.70 -8.43
N THR A 371 21.87 -25.61 -7.47
CA THR A 371 22.83 -25.84 -6.36
C THR A 371 24.24 -26.18 -6.85
N SER A 372 24.37 -26.76 -8.04
CA SER A 372 25.65 -27.00 -8.71
C SER A 372 25.50 -26.82 -10.22
N LYS A 373 26.61 -26.89 -10.96
CA LYS A 373 26.55 -27.00 -12.43
C LYS A 373 25.84 -28.31 -12.81
N ILE A 374 24.82 -28.19 -13.66
CA ILE A 374 23.98 -29.32 -14.11
C ILE A 374 24.29 -29.76 -15.55
N GLY A 375 25.16 -29.04 -16.24
CA GLY A 375 25.53 -29.29 -17.64
C GLY A 375 25.63 -27.99 -18.42
N GLY A 376 25.51 -28.09 -19.74
CA GLY A 376 25.43 -26.93 -20.63
C GLY A 376 26.78 -26.29 -20.95
N ALA A 377 26.73 -25.29 -21.83
CA ALA A 377 27.88 -24.52 -22.25
C ALA A 377 27.77 -23.08 -21.73
N PRO A 378 28.86 -22.45 -21.26
CA PRO A 378 28.83 -21.05 -20.86
C PRO A 378 28.34 -20.15 -22.00
N ALA A 379 27.48 -19.18 -21.70
CA ALA A 379 27.10 -18.17 -22.67
C ALA A 379 28.34 -17.30 -23.03
N PRO A 380 28.68 -17.09 -24.33
CA PRO A 380 29.90 -16.38 -24.74
C PRO A 380 30.01 -14.98 -24.13
N ASN A 381 28.89 -14.26 -24.03
CA ASN A 381 28.83 -12.90 -23.51
C ASN A 381 28.44 -12.85 -22.02
N TYR A 382 28.20 -14.01 -21.39
CA TYR A 382 27.87 -14.07 -19.95
C TYR A 382 28.40 -15.37 -19.31
N PRO A 383 29.73 -15.49 -19.12
CA PRO A 383 30.39 -16.78 -18.80
C PRO A 383 30.01 -17.42 -17.46
N VAL A 384 29.33 -16.66 -16.59
CA VAL A 384 28.80 -17.14 -15.31
C VAL A 384 27.42 -17.80 -15.45
N MET A 385 26.84 -17.82 -16.66
CA MET A 385 25.58 -18.45 -17.01
C MET A 385 25.81 -19.58 -18.01
N ASP A 386 25.29 -20.77 -17.70
CA ASP A 386 25.32 -21.92 -18.60
C ASP A 386 24.02 -21.98 -19.42
N VAL A 387 24.13 -22.22 -20.73
CA VAL A 387 23.00 -22.48 -21.61
C VAL A 387 22.75 -23.99 -21.66
N ILE A 388 21.52 -24.38 -21.31
CA ILE A 388 21.08 -25.78 -21.27
C ILE A 388 19.96 -26.01 -22.29
N GLY A 389 19.94 -27.22 -22.86
CA GLY A 389 18.87 -27.68 -23.76
C GLY A 389 18.05 -28.81 -23.14
N ASN A 390 17.10 -29.33 -23.92
CA ASN A 390 16.15 -30.35 -23.49
C ASN A 390 16.81 -31.62 -22.92
N SER A 391 17.92 -32.08 -23.51
CA SER A 391 18.61 -33.30 -23.07
C SER A 391 19.16 -33.21 -21.64
N ILE A 392 19.76 -32.06 -21.31
CA ILE A 392 20.29 -31.79 -19.97
C ILE A 392 19.12 -31.67 -18.99
N LEU A 393 18.09 -30.89 -19.34
CA LEU A 393 16.93 -30.66 -18.47
C LEU A 393 16.22 -31.97 -18.12
N ALA A 394 16.06 -32.88 -19.09
CA ALA A 394 15.44 -34.19 -18.87
C ALA A 394 16.29 -35.15 -18.02
N SER A 395 17.59 -34.90 -17.89
CA SER A 395 18.52 -35.75 -17.12
C SER A 395 18.73 -35.29 -15.67
N VAL A 396 18.19 -34.14 -15.30
CA VAL A 396 18.43 -33.48 -14.01
C VAL A 396 17.17 -33.55 -13.17
N ASP A 397 17.33 -33.90 -11.89
CA ASP A 397 16.28 -33.67 -10.90
C ASP A 397 16.20 -32.16 -10.62
N LEU A 398 15.32 -31.48 -11.35
CA LEU A 398 15.17 -30.03 -11.27
C LEU A 398 14.66 -29.59 -9.88
N ALA A 399 13.89 -30.44 -9.20
CA ALA A 399 13.39 -30.15 -7.86
C ALA A 399 14.55 -30.11 -6.85
N ALA A 400 15.43 -31.12 -6.89
CA ALA A 400 16.63 -31.16 -6.06
C ALA A 400 17.66 -30.08 -6.44
N ALA A 401 17.72 -29.70 -7.72
CA ALA A 401 18.67 -28.70 -8.20
C ALA A 401 18.30 -27.27 -7.76
N MET A 402 17.02 -26.92 -7.66
CA MET A 402 16.57 -25.54 -7.43
C MET A 402 16.44 -25.12 -5.96
N LEU A 403 16.59 -26.06 -5.00
CA LEU A 403 16.46 -25.77 -3.57
C LEU A 403 17.76 -26.10 -2.81
N PRO A 404 18.26 -25.20 -1.95
CA PRO A 404 19.41 -25.49 -1.12
C PRO A 404 19.04 -26.51 -0.03
N ALA A 405 19.84 -27.58 0.09
CA ALA A 405 19.60 -28.67 1.02
C ALA A 405 19.75 -28.25 2.49
N ASN A 406 20.79 -27.46 2.81
CA ASN A 406 21.17 -27.14 4.19
C ASN A 406 21.32 -25.63 4.47
N ASP A 407 21.14 -24.77 3.47
CA ASP A 407 21.36 -23.33 3.58
C ASP A 407 20.08 -22.52 3.32
N ASP A 408 20.06 -21.29 3.85
CA ASP A 408 18.95 -20.34 3.62
C ASP A 408 19.12 -19.51 2.35
N LEU A 409 20.27 -19.66 1.69
CA LEU A 409 20.64 -18.97 0.48
C LEU A 409 20.93 -19.97 -0.65
N LEU A 410 20.54 -19.58 -1.86
CA LEU A 410 21.06 -20.14 -3.11
C LEU A 410 21.19 -18.99 -4.11
N ILE A 411 22.41 -18.62 -4.46
CA ILE A 411 22.69 -17.49 -5.35
C ILE A 411 23.48 -17.94 -6.58
N GLY A 412 23.38 -17.20 -7.67
CA GLY A 412 24.18 -17.47 -8.85
C GLY A 412 25.68 -17.23 -8.63
N LYS A 413 26.50 -17.82 -9.49
CA LYS A 413 27.95 -17.64 -9.50
C LYS A 413 28.33 -16.15 -9.61
N LEU A 414 29.32 -15.76 -8.81
CA LEU A 414 29.83 -14.39 -8.75
C LEU A 414 30.54 -14.00 -10.05
N LEU A 415 30.39 -12.74 -10.45
CA LEU A 415 31.13 -12.09 -11.51
C LEU A 415 32.05 -11.02 -10.92
N THR A 416 33.27 -10.93 -11.43
CA THR A 416 34.18 -9.83 -11.11
C THR A 416 34.08 -8.75 -12.19
N LEU A 417 33.83 -7.51 -11.77
CA LEU A 417 33.80 -6.30 -12.59
C LEU A 417 35.04 -5.47 -12.22
N PRO A 418 36.17 -5.61 -12.95
CA PRO A 418 37.46 -5.04 -12.54
C PRO A 418 37.42 -3.53 -12.31
N ASP A 419 36.64 -2.82 -13.13
CA ASP A 419 36.53 -1.36 -13.10
C ASP A 419 35.38 -0.85 -12.21
N GLY A 420 34.71 -1.75 -11.48
CA GLY A 420 33.58 -1.42 -10.61
C GLY A 420 32.24 -1.30 -11.34
N TYR A 421 31.16 -1.21 -10.55
CA TYR A 421 29.78 -1.14 -11.05
C TYR A 421 29.55 0.03 -12.00
N LEU A 422 30.04 1.24 -11.67
CA LEU A 422 29.73 2.43 -12.46
C LEU A 422 30.36 2.36 -13.86
N ASN A 423 31.64 2.00 -13.93
CA ASN A 423 32.34 1.90 -15.20
C ASN A 423 31.78 0.77 -16.05
N GLN A 424 31.53 -0.41 -15.47
CA GLN A 424 30.88 -1.51 -16.19
C GLN A 424 29.49 -1.11 -16.69
N TYR A 425 28.70 -0.41 -15.89
CA TYR A 425 27.37 0.04 -16.30
C TYR A 425 27.45 0.99 -17.50
N SER A 426 28.44 1.90 -17.50
CA SER A 426 28.61 2.91 -18.55
C SER A 426 28.97 2.35 -19.93
N THR A 427 29.50 1.11 -20.00
CA THR A 427 29.82 0.47 -21.28
C THR A 427 28.59 -0.15 -21.95
N ALA A 428 27.54 -0.47 -21.19
CA ALA A 428 26.36 -1.17 -21.68
C ALA A 428 25.06 -0.35 -21.58
N HIS A 429 25.03 0.69 -20.75
CA HIS A 429 23.84 1.45 -20.38
C HIS A 429 24.16 2.94 -20.22
N HIS A 430 23.12 3.78 -20.20
CA HIS A 430 23.31 5.21 -19.97
C HIS A 430 23.68 5.47 -18.51
N VAL A 431 24.94 5.88 -18.27
CA VAL A 431 25.47 6.16 -16.93
C VAL A 431 24.61 7.15 -16.13
N GLU A 432 23.93 8.07 -16.82
CA GLU A 432 22.97 9.01 -16.24
C GLU A 432 21.88 8.31 -15.40
N ASP A 433 21.36 7.18 -15.88
CA ASP A 433 20.29 6.45 -15.18
C ASP A 433 20.80 5.89 -13.85
N MET A 434 22.04 5.38 -13.82
CA MET A 434 22.69 4.89 -12.60
C MET A 434 22.93 6.02 -11.60
N LEU A 435 23.37 7.20 -12.06
CA LEU A 435 23.59 8.36 -11.19
C LEU A 435 22.28 8.86 -10.57
N ARG A 436 21.21 8.98 -11.38
CA ARG A 436 19.87 9.33 -10.90
C ARG A 436 19.35 8.30 -9.91
N PHE A 437 19.48 7.02 -10.23
CA PHE A 437 19.02 5.93 -9.38
C PHE A 437 19.72 5.91 -8.02
N VAL A 438 21.04 6.09 -8.00
CA VAL A 438 21.81 6.15 -6.75
C VAL A 438 21.48 7.41 -5.96
N SER A 439 21.24 8.54 -6.61
CA SER A 439 20.76 9.75 -5.93
C SER A 439 19.46 9.46 -5.16
N GLU A 440 18.48 8.83 -5.81
CA GLU A 440 17.22 8.45 -5.15
C GLU A 440 17.44 7.44 -4.02
N ALA A 441 18.33 6.46 -4.22
CA ALA A 441 18.67 5.48 -3.19
C ALA A 441 19.29 6.14 -1.94
N VAL A 442 20.06 7.20 -2.10
CA VAL A 442 20.64 7.96 -0.98
C VAL A 442 19.57 8.80 -0.27
N GLU A 443 18.77 9.55 -1.03
CA GLU A 443 17.69 10.39 -0.48
C GLU A 443 16.67 9.57 0.33
N LEU A 444 16.39 8.33 -0.10
CA LEU A 444 15.47 7.42 0.57
C LEU A 444 16.11 6.56 1.68
N GLY A 445 17.39 6.79 1.98
CA GLY A 445 18.16 6.11 3.03
C GLY A 445 18.45 4.64 2.75
N VAL A 446 18.37 4.20 1.49
CA VAL A 446 18.70 2.82 1.08
C VAL A 446 20.20 2.62 0.95
N LEU A 447 20.91 3.65 0.47
CA LEU A 447 22.36 3.75 0.50
C LEU A 447 22.78 4.91 1.40
N GLY A 448 23.72 4.69 2.32
CA GLY A 448 24.31 5.79 3.07
C GLY A 448 25.17 6.69 2.15
N PRO A 449 25.28 8.01 2.42
CA PRO A 449 26.12 8.91 1.62
C PRO A 449 27.59 8.45 1.52
N GLN A 450 28.13 7.86 2.59
CA GLN A 450 29.50 7.33 2.61
C GLN A 450 29.66 6.03 1.81
N GLU A 451 28.55 5.33 1.54
CA GLU A 451 28.55 4.07 0.79
C GLU A 451 28.53 4.30 -0.72
N VAL A 452 28.23 5.50 -1.20
CA VAL A 452 28.09 5.79 -2.64
C VAL A 452 29.36 5.43 -3.41
N ALA A 453 30.53 5.86 -2.90
CA ALA A 453 31.81 5.53 -3.52
C ALA A 453 32.09 4.03 -3.45
N LEU A 454 31.71 3.34 -2.38
CA LEU A 454 31.89 1.90 -2.23
C LEU A 454 30.98 1.11 -3.19
N PHE A 455 29.75 1.57 -3.37
CA PHE A 455 28.78 1.01 -4.31
C PHE A 455 29.28 1.13 -5.75
N PHE A 456 29.68 2.32 -6.19
CA PHE A 456 30.15 2.53 -7.55
C PHE A 456 31.44 1.77 -7.87
N ASN A 457 32.32 1.61 -6.89
CA ASN A 457 33.58 0.88 -7.03
C ASN A 457 33.45 -0.62 -6.67
N ALA A 458 32.25 -1.12 -6.39
CA ALA A 458 32.06 -2.53 -6.07
C ALA A 458 32.47 -3.40 -7.27
N THR A 459 33.40 -4.33 -7.04
CA THR A 459 33.95 -5.19 -8.10
C THR A 459 33.37 -6.60 -8.09
N VAL A 460 32.65 -6.99 -7.03
CA VAL A 460 31.96 -8.28 -6.95
C VAL A 460 30.51 -8.05 -7.32
N PHE A 461 29.99 -8.82 -8.27
CA PHE A 461 28.62 -8.73 -8.76
C PHE A 461 27.95 -10.10 -8.73
N ILE A 462 26.69 -10.15 -8.28
CA ILE A 462 25.85 -11.34 -8.30
C ILE A 462 24.80 -11.13 -9.40
N PRO A 463 24.91 -11.84 -10.55
CA PRO A 463 23.92 -11.80 -11.62
C PRO A 463 22.49 -12.01 -11.12
N GLY A 464 21.57 -11.13 -11.52
CA GLY A 464 20.19 -11.15 -11.05
C GLY A 464 19.98 -10.60 -9.64
N GLY A 465 21.03 -10.17 -8.93
CA GLY A 465 20.93 -9.53 -7.62
C GLY A 465 20.11 -10.35 -6.63
N ILE A 466 18.94 -9.81 -6.24
CA ILE A 466 17.97 -10.48 -5.36
C ILE A 466 16.67 -10.87 -6.10
N GLU A 467 16.68 -10.82 -7.44
CA GLU A 467 15.56 -11.19 -8.31
C GLU A 467 15.65 -12.64 -8.82
N MET A 468 16.68 -13.39 -8.42
CA MET A 468 16.91 -14.75 -8.87
C MET A 468 17.75 -15.55 -7.87
N GLY A 469 17.21 -16.68 -7.41
CA GLY A 469 17.82 -17.50 -6.35
C GLY A 469 16.85 -17.81 -5.22
N VAL A 470 17.38 -18.28 -4.09
CA VAL A 470 16.65 -18.53 -2.84
C VAL A 470 17.25 -17.66 -1.74
N PHE A 471 16.39 -17.01 -0.97
CA PHE A 471 16.79 -16.04 0.05
C PHE A 471 16.03 -16.24 1.36
N PRO A 472 16.61 -15.87 2.51
CA PRO A 472 15.86 -15.73 3.75
C PRO A 472 14.77 -14.69 3.56
N THR A 473 13.51 -15.05 3.86
CA THR A 473 12.34 -14.22 3.57
C THR A 473 12.44 -12.84 4.21
N ALA A 474 12.95 -12.75 5.45
CA ALA A 474 13.08 -11.49 6.17
C ALA A 474 14.07 -10.52 5.50
N PHE A 475 15.21 -11.03 5.01
CA PHE A 475 16.18 -10.22 4.27
C PHE A 475 15.57 -9.75 2.95
N TRP A 476 15.00 -10.68 2.19
CA TRP A 476 14.48 -10.37 0.86
C TRP A 476 13.35 -9.35 0.91
N LEU A 477 12.41 -9.48 1.85
CA LEU A 477 11.33 -8.51 2.04
C LEU A 477 11.85 -7.11 2.36
N ALA A 478 12.80 -7.00 3.29
CA ALA A 478 13.37 -5.70 3.66
C ALA A 478 14.13 -5.05 2.49
N ALA A 479 14.93 -5.84 1.76
CA ALA A 479 15.68 -5.35 0.61
C ALA A 479 14.78 -4.97 -0.58
N MET A 480 13.77 -5.79 -0.88
CA MET A 480 12.85 -5.55 -1.98
C MET A 480 11.94 -4.35 -1.70
N ASP A 481 11.50 -4.15 -0.45
CA ASP A 481 10.76 -2.96 -0.06
C ASP A 481 11.59 -1.67 -0.25
N ALA A 482 12.86 -1.69 0.15
CA ALA A 482 13.77 -0.58 -0.08
C ALA A 482 13.96 -0.29 -1.58
N ILE A 483 14.18 -1.33 -2.38
CA ILE A 483 14.32 -1.21 -3.85
C ILE A 483 13.05 -0.63 -4.47
N GLU A 484 11.87 -1.10 -4.08
CA GLU A 484 10.60 -0.64 -4.62
C GLU A 484 10.39 0.87 -4.38
N ARG A 485 10.75 1.37 -3.20
CA ARG A 485 10.70 2.81 -2.90
C ARG A 485 11.59 3.62 -3.84
N VAL A 486 12.81 3.14 -4.13
CA VAL A 486 13.74 3.80 -5.06
C VAL A 486 13.19 3.78 -6.48
N VAL A 487 12.73 2.62 -6.96
CA VAL A 487 12.15 2.49 -8.30
C VAL A 487 10.93 3.38 -8.46
N LEU A 488 10.06 3.45 -7.45
CA LEU A 488 8.88 4.32 -7.47
C LEU A 488 9.27 5.80 -7.57
N ALA A 489 10.31 6.23 -6.86
CA ALA A 489 10.84 7.58 -6.97
C ALA A 489 11.42 7.85 -8.35
N CYS A 490 12.23 6.94 -8.89
CA CYS A 490 12.85 7.09 -10.21
C CYS A 490 11.81 7.17 -11.33
N VAL A 491 10.83 6.27 -11.34
CA VAL A 491 9.76 6.24 -12.34
C VAL A 491 8.93 7.54 -12.30
N LYS A 492 8.66 8.07 -11.09
CA LYS A 492 7.89 9.31 -10.93
C LYS A 492 8.69 10.56 -11.33
N ARG A 493 9.97 10.63 -10.99
CA ARG A 493 10.82 11.82 -11.20
C ARG A 493 11.46 11.88 -12.57
N TYR A 494 11.69 10.72 -13.20
CA TYR A 494 12.36 10.60 -14.49
C TYR A 494 11.48 9.79 -15.47
N PRO A 495 10.33 10.35 -15.89
CA PRO A 495 9.32 9.60 -16.65
C PRO A 495 9.71 9.37 -18.12
N THR A 496 10.80 9.98 -18.61
CA THR A 496 11.23 9.86 -20.00
C THR A 496 11.63 8.40 -20.30
N PRO A 497 10.89 7.70 -21.19
CA PRO A 497 11.23 6.34 -21.53
C PRO A 497 12.47 6.30 -22.43
N ARG A 498 13.34 5.32 -22.20
CA ARG A 498 14.37 4.94 -23.18
C ARG A 498 13.75 4.04 -24.24
N GLU A 499 14.43 3.89 -25.36
CA GLU A 499 13.98 3.03 -26.46
C GLU A 499 14.68 1.66 -26.46
N GLY A 500 14.04 0.69 -27.11
CA GLY A 500 14.59 -0.64 -27.33
C GLY A 500 15.06 -1.33 -26.05
N TYR A 501 16.28 -1.85 -26.06
CA TYR A 501 16.85 -2.58 -24.92
C TYR A 501 16.98 -1.72 -23.65
N GLN A 502 17.18 -0.41 -23.80
CA GLN A 502 17.39 0.52 -22.69
C GLN A 502 16.08 0.88 -21.96
N THR A 503 14.91 0.52 -22.49
CA THR A 503 13.61 0.63 -21.79
C THR A 503 13.64 0.08 -20.36
N ARG A 504 14.52 -0.90 -20.10
CA ARG A 504 14.69 -1.56 -18.80
C ARG A 504 15.72 -0.93 -17.87
N GLN A 505 16.03 0.35 -18.06
CA GLN A 505 17.04 1.09 -17.29
C GLN A 505 16.96 0.87 -15.78
N TRP A 506 15.76 0.90 -15.20
CA TRP A 506 15.58 0.76 -13.75
C TRP A 506 15.83 -0.67 -13.28
N ALA A 507 15.42 -1.68 -14.05
CA ALA A 507 15.75 -3.07 -13.76
C ALA A 507 17.28 -3.30 -13.80
N PHE A 508 18.00 -2.67 -14.75
CA PHE A 508 19.45 -2.78 -14.80
C PHE A 508 20.13 -2.14 -13.58
N CYS A 509 19.64 -0.98 -13.12
CA CYS A 509 20.11 -0.34 -11.89
C CYS A 509 19.83 -1.21 -10.65
N VAL A 510 18.64 -1.78 -10.58
CA VAL A 510 18.21 -2.65 -9.48
C VAL A 510 19.07 -3.90 -9.38
N GLU A 511 19.49 -4.49 -10.50
CA GLU A 511 20.40 -5.64 -10.47
C GLU A 511 21.70 -5.33 -9.69
N ARG A 512 22.23 -4.11 -9.83
CA ARG A 512 23.44 -3.64 -9.10
C ARG A 512 23.13 -3.36 -7.64
N LEU A 513 22.04 -2.63 -7.35
CA LEU A 513 21.65 -2.34 -5.98
C LEU A 513 21.31 -3.61 -5.19
N GLY A 514 20.52 -4.51 -5.77
CA GLY A 514 20.19 -5.81 -5.19
C GLY A 514 21.43 -6.66 -4.92
N SER A 515 22.37 -6.74 -5.88
CA SER A 515 23.65 -7.41 -5.68
C SER A 515 24.44 -6.80 -4.51
N TYR A 516 24.51 -5.47 -4.41
CA TYR A 516 25.23 -4.80 -3.32
C TYR A 516 24.58 -5.04 -1.94
N LEU A 517 23.25 -4.95 -1.85
CA LEU A 517 22.51 -5.25 -0.61
C LEU A 517 22.69 -6.70 -0.18
N LEU A 518 22.69 -7.64 -1.13
CA LEU A 518 22.95 -9.05 -0.88
C LEU A 518 24.39 -9.30 -0.39
N LEU A 519 25.37 -8.65 -1.00
CA LEU A 519 26.76 -8.74 -0.55
C LEU A 519 26.94 -8.20 0.87
N LYS A 520 26.26 -7.09 1.22
CA LYS A 520 26.24 -6.57 2.60
C LYS A 520 25.60 -7.58 3.57
N TYR A 521 24.47 -8.17 3.18
CA TYR A 521 23.82 -9.20 3.98
C TYR A 521 24.74 -10.41 4.22
N ILE A 522 25.40 -10.90 3.17
CA ILE A 522 26.34 -12.00 3.26
C ILE A 522 27.53 -11.63 4.14
N ALA A 523 28.13 -10.44 3.95
CA ALA A 523 29.22 -9.93 4.77
C ALA A 523 28.86 -9.90 6.26
N MET A 524 27.65 -9.45 6.58
CA MET A 524 27.15 -9.38 7.95
C MET A 524 26.89 -10.78 8.55
N ARG A 525 26.35 -11.71 7.78
CA ARG A 525 25.86 -13.01 8.28
C ARG A 525 26.90 -14.13 8.25
N TYR A 526 27.78 -14.12 7.24
CA TYR A 526 28.74 -15.18 6.92
C TYR A 526 30.19 -14.66 6.85
N GLY A 527 30.41 -13.35 6.93
CA GLY A 527 31.71 -12.74 6.65
C GLY A 527 31.94 -12.54 5.16
N LYS A 528 33.20 -12.28 4.77
CA LYS A 528 33.56 -12.01 3.37
C LYS A 528 33.09 -13.17 2.47
N ILE A 529 32.37 -12.84 1.41
CA ILE A 529 31.86 -13.83 0.47
C ILE A 529 32.99 -14.66 -0.15
N ASP A 530 32.83 -15.98 -0.13
CA ASP A 530 33.70 -16.94 -0.79
C ASP A 530 32.94 -17.53 -1.99
N ALA A 531 33.58 -17.56 -3.15
CA ALA A 531 33.03 -18.18 -4.36
C ALA A 531 32.83 -19.71 -4.20
N ALA A 532 33.48 -20.33 -3.21
CA ALA A 532 33.32 -21.74 -2.86
C ALA A 532 32.26 -22.00 -1.77
N ALA A 533 31.54 -20.97 -1.31
CA ALA A 533 30.50 -21.16 -0.30
C ALA A 533 29.38 -22.09 -0.80
N GLY A 534 28.85 -22.94 0.09
CA GLY A 534 27.84 -23.96 -0.25
C GLY A 534 26.52 -23.42 -0.82
N PHE A 535 26.24 -22.14 -0.61
CA PHE A 535 25.09 -21.42 -1.17
C PHE A 535 25.36 -20.75 -2.53
N VAL A 536 26.57 -20.85 -3.09
CA VAL A 536 26.91 -20.34 -4.42
C VAL A 536 26.70 -21.43 -5.47
N GLY A 537 25.67 -21.26 -6.28
CA GLY A 537 25.24 -22.18 -7.32
C GLY A 537 25.62 -21.75 -8.74
N GLN A 538 24.94 -22.35 -9.72
CA GLN A 538 25.11 -22.08 -11.14
C GLN A 538 23.86 -21.41 -11.72
N LEU A 539 24.02 -20.29 -12.42
CA LEU A 539 22.95 -19.67 -13.19
C LEU A 539 22.77 -20.42 -14.51
N ASN A 540 21.54 -20.79 -14.83
CA ASN A 540 21.20 -21.52 -16.06
C ASN A 540 20.24 -20.69 -16.92
N LEU A 541 20.40 -20.79 -18.24
CA LEU A 541 19.48 -20.29 -19.25
C LEU A 541 19.01 -21.45 -20.11
N PHE A 542 17.71 -21.70 -20.16
CA PHE A 542 17.14 -22.67 -21.07
C PHE A 542 17.02 -22.12 -22.49
N ASN A 543 17.49 -22.92 -23.45
CA ASN A 543 17.28 -22.72 -24.88
C ASN A 543 16.99 -24.08 -25.55
N SER A 544 15.83 -24.20 -26.21
CA SER A 544 15.39 -25.45 -26.87
C SER A 544 16.41 -25.96 -27.89
N ASP A 545 17.11 -25.05 -28.56
CA ASP A 545 18.03 -25.37 -29.65
C ASP A 545 19.44 -25.71 -29.13
N GLY A 546 19.68 -25.58 -27.82
CA GLY A 546 21.00 -25.79 -27.19
C GLY A 546 22.08 -24.82 -27.66
N ALA A 547 21.77 -23.88 -28.56
CA ALA A 547 22.70 -22.87 -29.04
C ALA A 547 23.07 -21.91 -27.90
N ALA A 548 24.37 -21.69 -27.70
CA ALA A 548 24.90 -20.82 -26.64
C ALA A 548 24.64 -19.31 -26.86
N ILE A 549 23.59 -18.94 -27.62
CA ILE A 549 23.32 -17.55 -27.99
C ILE A 549 22.51 -16.89 -26.87
N TYR A 550 23.17 -16.05 -26.08
CA TYR A 550 22.50 -15.07 -25.24
C TYR A 550 22.37 -13.75 -26.01
N VAL A 551 21.13 -13.32 -26.29
CA VAL A 551 20.87 -12.04 -26.95
C VAL A 551 20.87 -10.92 -25.89
N THR A 552 21.96 -10.16 -25.81
CA THR A 552 21.92 -8.78 -25.29
C THR A 552 21.40 -7.87 -26.38
N GLY A 553 20.74 -6.77 -26.00
CA GLY A 553 20.48 -5.69 -26.96
C GLY A 553 21.77 -5.32 -27.67
N SER A 554 21.69 -5.19 -28.98
CA SER A 554 22.78 -4.86 -29.89
C SER A 554 23.71 -3.74 -29.36
N GLY A 555 25.01 -4.03 -29.33
CA GLY A 555 26.10 -3.07 -29.12
C GLY A 555 27.41 -3.83 -28.91
N GLY A 556 28.16 -4.05 -29.99
CA GLY A 556 29.47 -4.69 -29.95
C GLY A 556 30.61 -3.73 -29.62
N ALA A 557 31.73 -4.34 -29.23
CA ALA A 557 33.08 -3.79 -29.03
C ALA A 557 33.27 -2.78 -27.89
#